data_AF-A0A1J5MSV9-F1
#
_entry.id   AF-A0A1J5MSV9-F1
#
_cell.length_a   1.000
_cell.length_b   1.000
_cell.length_c   1.000
_cell.angle_alpha   90.00
_cell.angle_beta   90.00
_cell.angle_gamma   90.00
#
_symmetry.space_group_name_H-M   'P 1'
#
loop_
_entity.id
_entity.type
_entity.pdbx_description
1 polymer ?
#
loop_
_entity_poly.entity_id
_entity_poly.type
_entity_poly.pdbx_seq_one_letter_code
_entity_poly.pdbx_strand_id
1 'polypeptide(L)' 'MPRTHTPLFTPVLIVGCVIIMASFAVRASFGVFQIPIAEEFGWLRAEFSLAIAIQNLAWGIGQPIFGALAEKLG' A
#
# COMPACT_ATOMS: atom_id res chain seq x y z
N MET A 1 -7.58 -36.75 -19.83
CA MET A 1 -7.86 -35.40 -19.30
C MET A 1 -7.04 -35.24 -18.02
N PRO A 2 -5.88 -34.57 -18.02
CA PRO A 2 -5.06 -34.47 -16.83
C PRO A 2 -5.72 -33.49 -15.84
N ARG A 3 -6.04 -33.97 -14.63
CA ARG A 3 -6.51 -33.11 -13.54
C ARG A 3 -5.30 -32.48 -12.87
N THR A 4 -4.95 -31.26 -13.27
CA THR A 4 -3.98 -30.44 -12.53
C THR A 4 -4.64 -30.07 -11.20
N HIS A 5 -4.28 -30.75 -10.12
CA HIS A 5 -4.62 -30.30 -8.77
C HIS A 5 -3.83 -29.02 -8.51
N THR A 6 -4.43 -27.86 -8.77
CA THR A 6 -3.88 -26.59 -8.28
C THR A 6 -3.99 -26.62 -6.76
N PRO A 7 -2.89 -26.71 -6.00
CA PRO A 7 -2.98 -26.69 -4.54
C PRO A 7 -3.62 -25.36 -4.11
N LEU A 8 -4.62 -25.42 -3.23
CA LEU A 8 -5.29 -24.22 -2.70
C LEU A 8 -4.30 -23.19 -2.13
N PHE A 9 -3.19 -23.67 -1.58
CA PHE A 9 -2.06 -22.87 -1.14
C PHE A 9 -0.96 -22.90 -2.20
N THR A 10 -1.11 -22.11 -3.27
CA THR A 10 0.03 -21.82 -4.14
C THR A 10 0.97 -20.84 -3.41
N PRO A 11 2.31 -20.97 -3.56
CA PRO A 11 3.27 -20.02 -3.01
C PRO A 11 2.97 -18.58 -3.46
N VAL A 12 2.48 -18.41 -4.69
CA VAL A 12 2.05 -17.12 -5.25
C VAL A 12 0.91 -16.51 -4.45
N LEU A 13 -0.09 -17.30 -4.03
CA LEU A 13 -1.20 -16.82 -3.22
C LEU A 13 -0.74 -16.36 -1.84
N ILE A 14 0.14 -17.14 -1.20
CA ILE A 14 0.69 -16.80 0.12
C ILE A 14 1.49 -15.50 0.04
N VAL A 15 2.37 -15.38 -0.95
CA VAL A 15 3.17 -14.17 -1.17
C VAL A 15 2.27 -12.97 -1.48
N GLY A 16 1.26 -13.14 -2.33
CA GLY A 16 0.26 -12.10 -2.62
C GLY A 16 -0.50 -11.64 -1.38
N CYS A 17 -0.95 -12.59 -0.54
CA CYS A 17 -1.59 -12.29 0.74
C CYS A 17 -0.67 -11.49 1.67
N VAL A 18 0.59 -11.88 1.81
CA VAL A 18 1.57 -11.18 2.67
C VAL A 18 1.80 -9.76 2.17
N ILE A 19 1.95 -9.57 0.86
CA ILE A 19 2.13 -8.23 0.25
C ILE A 19 0.92 -7.34 0.52
N ILE A 20 -0.30 -7.84 0.31
CA ILE A 20 -1.53 -7.10 0.55
C ILE A 20 -1.67 -6.76 2.03
N MET A 21 -1.40 -7.73 2.92
CA MET A 21 -1.50 -7.55 4.37
C MET A 21 -0.52 -6.48 4.86
N ALA A 22 0.73 -6.51 4.40
CA ALA A 22 1.73 -5.50 4.71
C ALA A 22 1.33 -4.11 4.19
N SER A 23 0.83 -4.04 2.95
CA SER A 23 0.38 -2.77 2.35
C SER A 23 -0.77 -2.14 3.13
N PHE A 24 -1.74 -2.95 3.56
CA PHE A 24 -2.84 -2.49 4.41
C PHE A 24 -2.37 -2.11 5.82
N ALA A 25 -1.44 -2.87 6.40
CA ALA A 25 -0.89 -2.61 7.72
C ALA A 25 -0.17 -1.25 7.78
N VAL A 26 0.68 -0.91 6.79
CA VAL A 26 1.33 0.40 6.71
C VAL A 26 0.29 1.52 6.62
N ARG A 27 -0.74 1.33 5.81
CA ARG A 27 -1.79 2.33 5.61
C ARG A 27 -2.64 2.55 6.87
N ALA A 28 -2.91 1.50 7.63
CA ALA A 28 -3.58 1.57 8.93
C ALA A 28 -2.68 2.16 10.03
N SER A 29 -1.37 1.89 9.95
CA SER A 29 -0.37 2.36 10.91
C SER A 29 -0.31 3.89 10.98
N PHE A 30 -0.51 4.60 9.87
CA PHE A 30 -0.57 6.08 9.88
C PHE A 30 -1.64 6.64 10.83
N GLY A 31 -2.74 5.92 11.05
CA GLY A 31 -3.77 6.30 12.03
C GLY A 31 -3.36 6.07 13.49
N VAL A 32 -2.55 5.05 13.74
CA VAL A 32 -2.03 4.69 15.08
C VAL A 32 -0.85 5.58 15.46
N PHE A 33 0.03 5.89 14.50
CA PHE A 33 1.21 6.74 14.71
C PHE A 33 0.91 8.24 14.73
N GLN A 34 -0.32 8.69 14.38
CA GLN A 34 -0.67 10.11 14.44
C GLN A 34 -0.52 10.72 15.86
N ILE A 35 -0.81 9.91 16.90
CA ILE A 35 -0.83 10.34 18.31
C ILE A 35 0.60 10.49 18.86
N PRO A 36 1.48 9.46 18.75
CA PRO A 36 2.85 9.59 19.22
C PRO A 36 3.66 10.62 18.42
N ILE A 37 3.44 10.78 17.11
CA ILE A 37 4.13 11.81 16.31
C ILE A 37 3.71 13.22 16.75
N ALA A 38 2.43 13.43 17.07
CA ALA A 38 1.95 14.71 17.59
C ALA A 38 2.52 15.01 19.00
N GLU A 39 2.70 13.99 19.85
CA GLU A 39 3.31 14.15 21.19
C GLU A 39 4.84 14.34 21.15
N GLU A 40 5.58 13.59 20.34
CA GLU A 40 7.06 13.65 20.30
C GLU A 40 7.60 14.78 19.42
N PHE A 41 7.00 15.05 18.26
CA PHE A 41 7.48 16.07 17.32
C PHE A 41 6.70 17.39 17.40
N GLY A 42 5.61 17.44 18.18
CA GLY A 42 4.75 18.62 18.29
C GLY A 42 4.01 18.97 16.99
N TRP A 43 4.01 18.07 16.01
CA TRP A 43 3.34 18.27 14.71
C TRP A 43 1.84 18.39 14.89
N LEU A 44 1.25 19.42 14.28
CA LEU A 44 -0.20 19.53 14.22
C LEU A 44 -0.75 18.38 13.36
N ARG A 45 -1.89 17.80 13.77
CA ARG A 45 -2.62 16.80 12.96
C ARG A 45 -2.85 17.25 11.50
N ALA A 46 -2.90 18.56 11.27
CA ALA A 46 -3.01 19.17 9.94
C ALA A 46 -1.81 18.86 9.02
N GLU A 47 -0.57 18.91 9.53
CA GLU A 47 0.63 18.63 8.72
C GLU A 47 0.71 17.15 8.33
N PHE A 48 0.37 16.27 9.27
CA PHE A 48 0.28 14.83 9.00
C PHE A 48 -0.83 14.51 7.99
N SER A 49 -2.01 15.12 8.13
CA SER A 49 -3.10 15.01 7.15
C SER A 49 -2.71 15.55 5.77
N LEU A 50 -1.94 16.64 5.71
CA LEU A 50 -1.44 17.21 4.46
C LEU A 50 -0.47 16.25 3.76
N ALA A 51 0.45 15.62 4.51
CA ALA A 51 1.35 14.62 3.97
C ALA A 51 0.60 13.40 3.39
N ILE A 52 -0.44 12.92 4.08
CA ILE A 52 -1.30 11.84 3.57
C ILE A 52 -2.11 12.30 2.34
N ALA A 53 -2.60 13.54 2.32
CA ALA A 53 -3.30 14.08 1.15
C ALA A 53 -2.39 14.14 -0.08
N ILE A 54 -1.15 14.60 0.08
CA ILE A 54 -0.14 14.61 -0.98
C ILE A 54 0.18 13.18 -1.43
N GLN A 55 0.32 12.23 -0.51
CA GLN A 55 0.55 10.82 -0.84
C GLN A 55 -0.59 10.23 -1.69
N ASN A 56 -1.86 10.54 -1.36
CA ASN A 56 -3.01 10.08 -2.15
C ASN A 56 -3.04 10.74 -3.54
N LEU A 57 -2.68 12.02 -3.65
CA LEU A 57 -2.57 12.70 -4.94
C LEU A 57 -1.45 12.10 -5.80
N ALA A 58 -0.29 11.84 -5.20
CA ALA A 58 0.84 11.20 -5.86
C ALA A 58 0.50 9.78 -6.33
N TRP A 59 -0.26 9.01 -5.55
CA TRP A 59 -0.79 7.71 -5.97
C TRP A 59 -1.79 7.86 -7.13
N GLY A 60 -2.74 8.79 -7.04
CA GLY A 60 -3.75 9.01 -8.08
C GLY A 60 -3.14 9.44 -9.43
N ILE A 61 -2.14 10.33 -9.40
CA ILE A 61 -1.40 10.75 -10.61
C ILE A 61 -0.42 9.66 -11.05
N GLY A 62 0.15 8.91 -10.11
CA GLY A 62 1.07 7.81 -10.38
C GLY A 62 0.42 6.66 -11.13
N GLN A 63 -0.83 6.30 -10.81
CA GLN A 63 -1.53 5.17 -11.44
C GLN A 63 -1.54 5.19 -12.98
N PRO A 64 -1.93 6.28 -13.68
CA PRO A 64 -1.87 6.32 -15.15
C PRO A 64 -0.44 6.31 -15.69
N ILE A 65 0.53 6.94 -14.99
CA ILE A 65 1.93 6.98 -15.41
C ILE A 65 2.59 5.60 -15.27
N PHE A 66 2.45 4.96 -14.12
CA PHE A 66 2.96 3.61 -13.86
C PHE A 66 2.20 2.56 -14.66
N GLY A 67 0.90 2.76 -14.95
CA GLY A 67 0.14 1.90 -15.86
C GLY A 67 0.69 1.95 -17.29
N ALA A 68 0.87 3.16 -17.84
CA ALA A 68 1.47 3.33 -19.16
C ALA A 68 2.93 2.85 -19.22
N LEU A 69 3.70 3.00 -18.14
CA LEU A 69 5.07 2.48 -18.05
C LEU A 69 5.09 0.95 -17.91
N ALA A 70 4.16 0.36 -17.15
CA ALA A 70 4.02 -1.09 -16.99
C ALA A 70 3.62 -1.76 -18.31
N GLU A 71 2.77 -1.13 -19.13
CA GLU A 71 2.49 -1.61 -20.49
C GLU A 71 3.69 -1.55 -21.43
N LYS A 72 4.67 -0.68 -21.14
CA LYS A 72 5.85 -0.48 -21.99
C LYS A 72 7.07 -1.31 -21.56
N LEU A 73 7.13 -1.71 -20.29
CA LEU A 73 8.19 -2.53 -19.69
C LEU A 73 7.78 -4.00 -19.49
N GLY A 74 6.48 -4.30 -19.61
CA GLY A 74 5.92 -5.65 -19.61
C GLY A 74 5.89 -6.27 -20.99
#